data_AF-A0A439CXL4-F1
#
_entry.id   AF-A0A439CXL4-F1
#
_cell.length_a   1.000
_cell.length_b   1.000
_cell.length_c   1.000
_cell.angle_alpha   90.00
_cell.angle_beta   90.00
_cell.angle_gamma   90.00
#
_symmetry.space_group_name_H-M   'P 1'
#
loop_
_entity.id
_entity.type
_entity.pdbx_description
1 polymer ?
#
loop_
_entity_poly.entity_id
_entity_poly.type
_entity_poly.pdbx_seq_one_letter_code
_entity_poly.pdbx_strand_id
1 'polypeptide(L)'
;MANFLASIFGTEQDKVNCSFYYKIGACRHGDRCSRKHVKPSYSQTILLPSMYQNPAHDPKSRLTAEQCMNHFDAFYEDLWCELCKYGELEELVVCDNTNDHLIGNVYARFKYEDSAQRACDELNSRWYAGRPIYCELSPVTDFREACCRLNSGEGCVRGGFCNFIHRKNPTPELDRELTLATKKWLKMRGRDEKSVSRSPSPEPTRRRF
;
A
#
# COMPACT_ATOMS: atom_id res chain seq x y z
N MET A 1 -32.33 -5.34 -7.38
CA MET A 1 -31.75 -6.04 -6.21
C MET A 1 -30.22 -6.06 -6.23
N ALA A 2 -29.55 -6.32 -7.37
CA ALA A 2 -28.08 -6.31 -7.46
C ALA A 2 -27.42 -4.97 -7.06
N ASN A 3 -27.99 -3.83 -7.47
CA ASN A 3 -27.44 -2.50 -7.10
C ASN A 3 -27.50 -2.20 -5.59
N PHE A 4 -28.51 -2.74 -4.89
CA PHE A 4 -28.66 -2.55 -3.43
C PHE A 4 -27.68 -3.44 -2.64
N LEU A 5 -27.44 -4.66 -3.12
CA LEU A 5 -26.44 -5.56 -2.52
C LEU A 5 -25.00 -5.07 -2.78
N ALA A 6 -24.73 -4.52 -3.97
CA ALA A 6 -23.43 -3.91 -4.29
C ALA A 6 -23.14 -2.66 -3.43
N SER A 7 -24.17 -1.89 -3.03
CA SER A 7 -24.00 -0.76 -2.11
C SER A 7 -23.76 -1.16 -0.65
N ILE A 8 -24.01 -2.42 -0.29
CA ILE A 8 -23.83 -2.93 1.08
C ILE A 8 -22.45 -3.58 1.22
N PHE A 9 -21.99 -4.31 0.22
CA PHE A 9 -20.75 -5.08 0.27
C PHE A 9 -19.53 -4.18 0.55
N GLY A 10 -18.74 -4.54 1.58
CA GLY A 10 -17.56 -3.76 1.99
C GLY A 10 -17.87 -2.49 2.80
N THR A 11 -19.14 -2.22 3.12
CA THR A 11 -19.56 -1.09 3.97
C THR A 11 -19.90 -1.57 5.39
N GLU A 12 -20.09 -0.63 6.33
CA GLU A 12 -20.50 -0.97 7.71
C GLU A 12 -21.91 -1.57 7.80
N GLN A 13 -22.69 -1.49 6.72
CA GLN A 13 -24.01 -2.10 6.61
C GLN A 13 -23.93 -3.61 6.31
N ASP A 14 -22.77 -4.09 5.82
CA ASP A 14 -22.50 -5.51 5.69
C ASP A 14 -22.26 -6.11 7.07
N LYS A 15 -23.26 -6.85 7.55
CA LYS A 15 -23.21 -7.52 8.86
C LYS A 15 -22.43 -8.85 8.81
N VAL A 16 -22.11 -9.35 7.61
CA VAL A 16 -21.44 -10.65 7.42
C VAL A 16 -19.94 -10.45 7.29
N ASN A 17 -19.50 -9.53 6.43
CA ASN A 17 -18.09 -9.29 6.17
C ASN A 17 -17.54 -8.17 7.05
N CYS A 18 -16.26 -8.29 7.42
CA CYS A 18 -15.60 -7.25 8.18
C CYS A 18 -15.25 -6.06 7.27
N SER A 19 -15.97 -4.95 7.43
CA SER A 19 -15.71 -3.71 6.70
C SER A 19 -14.27 -3.22 6.87
N PHE A 20 -13.68 -3.33 8.06
CA PHE A 20 -12.30 -2.92 8.32
C PHE A 20 -11.29 -3.79 7.59
N TYR A 21 -11.46 -5.12 7.60
CA TYR A 21 -10.55 -5.99 6.86
C TYR A 21 -10.65 -5.74 5.35
N TYR A 22 -11.85 -5.53 4.83
CA TYR A 22 -12.04 -5.25 3.40
C TYR A 22 -11.38 -3.93 2.96
N LYS A 23 -11.56 -2.86 3.75
CA LYS A 23 -11.04 -1.52 3.39
C LYS A 23 -9.58 -1.32 3.73
N ILE A 24 -9.12 -1.88 4.84
CA ILE A 24 -7.80 -1.61 5.43
C ILE A 24 -6.85 -2.80 5.25
N GLY A 25 -7.36 -3.99 4.93
CA GLY A 25 -6.56 -5.22 4.86
C GLY A 25 -6.14 -5.76 6.24
N ALA A 26 -6.51 -5.08 7.33
CA ALA A 26 -6.19 -5.46 8.70
C ALA A 26 -7.37 -5.22 9.63
N CYS A 27 -7.49 -6.04 10.67
CA CYS A 27 -8.55 -5.92 11.67
C CYS A 27 -7.95 -6.06 13.07
N ARG A 28 -8.35 -5.17 13.99
CA ARG A 28 -7.92 -5.21 15.40
C ARG A 28 -8.23 -6.53 16.13
N HIS A 29 -9.23 -7.28 15.66
CA HIS A 29 -9.60 -8.55 16.28
C HIS A 29 -8.86 -9.75 15.66
N GLY A 30 -8.10 -9.56 14.57
CA GLY A 30 -7.43 -10.63 13.84
C GLY A 30 -8.37 -11.80 13.54
N ASP A 31 -7.91 -13.02 13.79
CA ASP A 31 -8.71 -14.23 13.57
C ASP A 31 -9.87 -14.42 14.55
N ARG A 32 -9.91 -13.65 15.64
CA ARG A 32 -11.02 -13.65 16.61
C ARG A 32 -12.17 -12.72 16.21
N CYS A 33 -12.12 -12.14 15.02
CA CYS A 33 -13.19 -11.26 14.53
C CYS A 33 -14.50 -12.06 14.38
N SER A 34 -15.61 -11.48 14.85
CA SER A 34 -16.95 -12.07 14.68
C SER A 34 -17.47 -11.98 13.24
N ARG A 35 -16.85 -11.12 12.41
CA ARG A 35 -17.18 -10.92 10.99
C ARG A 35 -16.15 -11.62 10.12
N LYS A 36 -16.56 -12.02 8.92
CA LYS A 36 -15.71 -12.80 8.00
C LYS A 36 -14.59 -11.93 7.41
N HIS A 37 -13.37 -12.47 7.41
CA HIS A 37 -12.22 -11.96 6.67
C HIS A 37 -12.03 -12.80 5.41
N VAL A 38 -12.24 -12.20 4.23
CA VAL A 38 -12.11 -12.90 2.95
C VAL A 38 -10.78 -12.51 2.33
N LYS A 39 -9.80 -13.41 2.41
CA LYS A 39 -8.50 -13.24 1.74
C LYS A 39 -8.71 -13.39 0.22
N PRO A 40 -8.29 -12.42 -0.60
CA PRO A 40 -8.43 -12.53 -2.04
C PRO A 40 -7.46 -13.57 -2.61
N SER A 41 -7.91 -14.36 -3.60
CA SER A 41 -7.03 -15.28 -4.34
C SER A 41 -6.20 -14.57 -5.41
N TYR A 42 -6.59 -13.35 -5.78
CA TYR A 42 -5.90 -12.46 -6.71
C TYR A 42 -6.13 -11.03 -6.24
N SER A 43 -5.08 -10.22 -6.23
CA SER A 43 -5.16 -8.81 -5.87
C SER A 43 -4.01 -8.07 -6.51
N GLN A 44 -4.20 -6.78 -6.78
CA GLN A 44 -3.15 -5.86 -7.17
C GLN A 44 -2.29 -5.42 -5.99
N THR A 45 -2.80 -5.57 -4.76
CA THR A 45 -2.17 -5.05 -3.56
C THR A 45 -1.64 -6.19 -2.69
N ILE A 46 -0.41 -6.06 -2.25
CA ILE A 46 0.19 -6.93 -1.22
C ILE A 46 0.28 -6.17 0.12
N LEU A 47 0.28 -6.94 1.20
CA LEU A 47 0.52 -6.49 2.57
C LEU A 47 1.74 -7.24 3.12
N LEU A 48 2.68 -6.47 3.68
CA LEU A 48 3.84 -6.90 4.42
C LEU A 48 3.65 -6.49 5.89
N PRO A 49 3.10 -7.36 6.75
CA PRO A 49 2.82 -7.01 8.14
C PRO A 49 4.11 -6.75 8.93
N SER A 50 4.12 -5.68 9.73
CA SER A 50 5.23 -5.35 10.65
C SER A 50 6.62 -5.33 9.99
N MET A 51 6.68 -4.92 8.71
CA MET A 51 7.91 -4.83 7.92
C MET A 51 8.74 -3.61 8.34
N TYR A 52 8.12 -2.46 8.52
CA TYR A 52 8.80 -1.25 8.98
C TYR A 52 8.92 -1.25 10.51
N GLN A 53 10.16 -1.21 11.01
CA GLN A 53 10.42 -0.96 12.43
C GLN A 53 10.80 0.50 12.63
N ASN A 54 9.88 1.30 13.17
CA ASN A 54 10.16 2.71 13.44
C ASN A 54 11.12 2.82 14.65
N PRO A 55 12.33 3.37 14.48
CA PRO A 55 13.26 3.56 15.58
C PRO A 55 12.73 4.47 16.69
N ALA A 56 11.75 5.33 16.40
CA ALA A 56 11.12 6.19 17.41
C ALA A 56 10.28 5.43 18.44
N HIS A 57 9.88 4.19 18.14
CA HIS A 57 9.14 3.33 19.07
C HIS A 57 10.05 2.42 19.90
N ASP A 58 11.35 2.34 19.59
CA ASP A 58 12.31 1.58 20.39
C ASP A 58 12.77 2.42 21.60
N PRO A 59 12.50 1.98 22.85
CA PRO A 59 12.94 2.69 24.06
C PRO A 59 14.47 2.85 24.15
N LYS A 60 15.24 2.06 23.42
CA LYS A 60 16.71 2.11 23.40
C LYS A 60 17.27 3.08 22.36
N SER A 61 16.43 3.52 21.42
CA SER A 61 16.84 4.45 20.37
C SER A 61 17.11 5.83 20.93
N ARG A 62 18.24 6.41 20.57
CA ARG A 62 18.62 7.80 20.90
C ARG A 62 18.67 8.68 19.65
N LEU A 63 18.01 8.25 18.58
CA LEU A 63 18.05 8.94 17.30
C LEU A 63 17.25 10.24 17.36
N THR A 64 17.78 11.28 16.70
CA THR A 64 17.06 12.54 16.51
C THR A 64 15.93 12.38 15.50
N ALA A 65 14.99 13.32 15.45
CA ALA A 65 13.90 13.30 14.46
C ALA A 65 14.43 13.27 13.01
N GLU A 66 15.51 13.99 12.73
CA GLU A 66 16.19 13.99 11.43
C GLU A 66 16.79 12.62 11.09
N GLN A 67 17.45 11.98 12.05
CA GLN A 67 18.00 10.63 11.86
C GLN A 67 16.89 9.59 11.66
N CYS A 68 15.77 9.72 12.36
CA CYS A 68 14.59 8.88 12.16
C CYS A 68 13.99 9.08 10.76
N MET A 69 14.01 10.30 10.22
CA MET A 69 13.58 10.57 8.85
C MET A 69 14.54 9.94 7.84
N ASN A 70 15.85 10.11 8.00
CA ASN A 70 16.84 9.49 7.12
C ASN A 70 16.74 7.95 7.12
N HIS A 71 16.50 7.35 8.28
CA HIS A 71 16.24 5.91 8.39
C HIS A 71 14.94 5.51 7.64
N PHE A 72 13.90 6.35 7.72
CA PHE A 72 12.66 6.09 7.00
C PHE A 72 12.84 6.20 5.48
N ASP A 73 13.53 7.23 5.01
CA ASP A 73 13.84 7.42 3.60
C ASP A 73 14.66 6.26 3.03
N ALA A 74 15.72 5.83 3.73
CA ALA A 74 16.52 4.68 3.33
C ALA A 74 15.67 3.39 3.25
N PHE A 75 14.78 3.17 4.23
CA PHE A 75 13.85 2.03 4.21
C PHE A 75 12.87 2.12 3.03
N TYR A 76 12.31 3.30 2.78
CA TYR A 76 11.34 3.52 1.72
C TYR A 76 11.97 3.32 0.34
N GLU A 77 13.17 3.86 0.12
CA GLU A 77 13.94 3.69 -1.12
C GLU A 77 14.27 2.22 -1.38
N ASP A 78 14.81 1.52 -0.37
CA ASP A 78 15.21 0.11 -0.47
C ASP A 78 14.01 -0.77 -0.87
N LEU A 79 12.88 -0.58 -0.18
CA LEU A 79 11.67 -1.33 -0.47
C LEU A 79 11.04 -0.96 -1.82
N TRP A 80 11.01 0.33 -2.19
CA TRP A 80 10.51 0.76 -3.49
C TRP A 80 11.31 0.13 -4.63
N CYS A 81 12.64 0.21 -4.56
CA CYS A 81 13.55 -0.33 -5.58
C CYS A 81 13.45 -1.85 -5.67
N GLU A 82 13.31 -2.54 -4.53
CA GLU A 82 13.13 -3.98 -4.51
C GLU A 82 11.80 -4.40 -5.14
N LEU A 83 10.71 -3.71 -4.80
CA LEU A 83 9.38 -4.04 -5.30
C LEU A 83 9.23 -3.77 -6.81
N CYS A 84 9.91 -2.75 -7.33
CA CYS A 84 9.93 -2.45 -8.77
C CYS A 84 10.47 -3.61 -9.64
N LYS A 85 11.22 -4.56 -9.05
CA LYS A 85 11.70 -5.75 -9.76
C LYS A 85 10.56 -6.71 -10.13
N TYR A 86 9.50 -6.76 -9.33
CA TYR A 86 8.36 -7.63 -9.55
C TYR A 86 7.33 -7.05 -10.52
N GLY A 87 7.32 -5.74 -10.74
CA GLY A 87 6.38 -5.11 -11.66
C GLY A 87 6.32 -3.60 -11.51
N GLU A 88 5.41 -2.99 -12.28
CA GLU A 88 5.11 -1.57 -12.15
C GLU A 88 4.36 -1.34 -10.83
N LEU A 89 5.06 -0.71 -9.88
CA LEU A 89 4.53 -0.30 -8.58
C LEU A 89 3.81 1.05 -8.75
N GLU A 90 2.53 1.10 -8.38
CA GLU A 90 1.72 2.32 -8.46
C GLU A 90 1.77 3.12 -7.17
N GLU A 91 1.71 2.43 -6.02
CA GLU A 91 1.66 3.09 -4.73
C GLU A 91 2.28 2.22 -3.64
N LEU A 92 3.11 2.84 -2.79
CA LEU A 92 3.71 2.24 -1.60
C LEU A 92 3.23 3.04 -0.39
N VAL A 93 2.65 2.35 0.60
CA VAL A 93 2.13 2.97 1.82
C VAL A 93 2.73 2.28 3.02
N VAL A 94 3.45 3.05 3.84
CA VAL A 94 4.02 2.59 5.10
C VAL A 94 3.19 3.13 6.27
N CYS A 95 2.81 2.27 7.19
CA CYS A 95 1.99 2.62 8.35
C CYS A 95 2.85 2.99 9.56
N ASP A 96 2.58 4.16 10.14
CA ASP A 96 3.15 4.66 11.40
C ASP A 96 2.16 4.55 12.56
N ASN A 97 1.23 3.60 12.47
CA ASN A 97 0.31 3.31 13.55
C ASN A 97 1.06 2.69 14.73
N THR A 98 0.59 2.94 15.96
CA THR A 98 1.11 2.29 17.17
C THR A 98 0.33 1.04 17.58
N ASN A 99 -0.76 0.73 16.88
CA ASN A 99 -1.63 -0.38 17.20
C ASN A 99 -1.09 -1.69 16.62
N ASP A 100 -1.23 -2.79 17.35
CA ASP A 100 -0.71 -4.11 16.99
C ASP A 100 -1.09 -4.61 15.58
N HIS A 101 -2.26 -4.24 15.07
CA HIS A 101 -2.76 -4.72 13.78
C HIS A 101 -2.30 -3.89 12.57
N LEU A 102 -1.74 -2.69 12.79
CA LEU A 102 -1.30 -1.77 11.72
C LEU A 102 0.17 -1.35 11.86
N ILE A 103 0.79 -1.58 13.02
CA ILE A 103 2.15 -1.13 13.30
C ILE A 103 3.15 -1.71 12.30
N GLY A 104 3.83 -0.81 11.59
CA GLY A 104 4.86 -1.17 10.63
C GLY A 104 4.35 -1.91 9.39
N ASN A 105 3.04 -1.97 9.16
CA ASN A 105 2.49 -2.59 7.95
C ASN A 105 2.91 -1.79 6.73
N VAL A 106 3.33 -2.50 5.69
CA VAL A 106 3.60 -1.90 4.38
C VAL A 106 2.66 -2.50 3.35
N TYR A 107 2.03 -1.62 2.59
CA TYR A 107 1.18 -1.99 1.47
C TYR A 107 1.82 -1.55 0.18
N ALA A 108 1.83 -2.44 -0.81
CA ALA A 108 2.33 -2.15 -2.13
C ALA A 108 1.28 -2.53 -3.16
N ARG A 109 0.81 -1.55 -3.94
CA ARG A 109 -0.12 -1.78 -5.04
C ARG A 109 0.63 -1.78 -6.36
N PHE A 110 0.53 -2.89 -7.07
CA PHE A 110 1.04 -3.06 -8.42
C PHE A 110 -0.06 -2.78 -9.43
N LYS A 111 0.35 -2.45 -10.66
CA LYS A 111 -0.58 -2.31 -11.79
C LYS A 111 -1.27 -3.62 -12.20
N TYR A 112 -0.61 -4.75 -11.98
CA TYR A 112 -1.10 -6.08 -12.38
C TYR A 112 -1.09 -7.06 -11.22
N GLU A 113 -2.13 -7.90 -11.15
CA GLU A 113 -2.30 -8.93 -10.12
C GLU A 113 -1.19 -10.00 -10.19
N ASP A 114 -0.75 -10.37 -11.39
CA ASP A 114 0.37 -11.32 -11.57
C ASP A 114 1.65 -10.83 -10.88
N SER A 115 1.92 -9.51 -10.93
CA SER A 115 3.10 -8.91 -10.28
C SER A 115 3.02 -9.03 -8.77
N ALA A 116 1.83 -8.78 -8.21
CA ALA A 116 1.56 -8.89 -6.78
C ALA A 116 1.70 -10.34 -6.29
N GLN A 117 1.17 -11.31 -7.04
CA GLN A 117 1.31 -12.73 -6.70
C GLN A 117 2.77 -13.16 -6.69
N ARG A 118 3.54 -12.84 -7.74
CA ARG A 118 4.98 -13.15 -7.80
C ARG A 118 5.76 -12.50 -6.66
N ALA A 119 5.49 -11.23 -6.37
CA ALA A 119 6.11 -10.54 -5.24
C ALA A 119 5.79 -11.25 -3.92
N CYS A 120 4.54 -11.65 -3.72
CA CYS A 120 4.11 -12.35 -2.51
C CYS A 120 4.83 -13.69 -2.32
N ASP A 121 4.92 -14.50 -3.38
CA ASP A 121 5.56 -15.81 -3.31
C ASP A 121 7.08 -15.71 -3.05
N GLU A 122 7.77 -14.79 -3.73
CA GLU A 122 9.21 -14.62 -3.58
C GLU A 122 9.58 -13.97 -2.24
N LEU A 123 8.84 -12.94 -1.80
CA LEU A 123 9.12 -12.25 -0.53
C LEU A 123 8.95 -13.17 0.68
N ASN A 124 7.98 -14.10 0.67
CA ASN A 124 7.82 -15.08 1.75
C ASN A 124 9.01 -16.04 1.92
N SER A 125 9.90 -16.13 0.92
CA SER A 125 11.13 -16.95 0.99
C SER A 125 12.36 -16.16 1.45
N ARG A 126 12.21 -14.86 1.75
CA ARG A 126 13.31 -13.92 1.99
C ARG A 126 13.34 -13.37 3.40
N TRP A 127 14.46 -12.73 3.72
CA TRP A 127 14.73 -12.11 5.01
C TRP A 127 15.06 -10.63 4.84
N TYR A 128 14.65 -9.82 5.79
CA TYR A 128 14.93 -8.39 5.87
C TYR A 128 15.38 -8.03 7.27
N ALA A 129 16.53 -7.35 7.39
CA ALA A 129 17.10 -6.92 8.68
C ALA A 129 17.14 -8.04 9.75
N GLY A 130 17.48 -9.28 9.34
CA GLY A 130 17.55 -10.44 10.24
C GLY A 130 16.21 -11.04 10.66
N ARG A 131 15.08 -10.61 10.06
CA ARG A 131 13.73 -11.16 10.28
C ARG A 131 13.19 -11.79 8.99
N PRO A 132 12.40 -12.88 9.08
CA PRO A 132 11.72 -13.40 7.91
C PRO A 132 10.67 -12.39 7.45
N ILE A 133 10.51 -12.24 6.14
CA ILE A 133 9.47 -11.40 5.56
C ILE A 133 8.18 -12.21 5.48
N TYR A 134 7.08 -11.64 5.96
CA TYR A 134 5.74 -12.17 5.75
C TYR A 134 5.04 -11.31 4.72
N CYS A 135 4.51 -11.92 3.67
CA CYS A 135 3.75 -11.25 2.62
C CYS A 135 2.43 -11.97 2.37
N GLU A 136 1.35 -11.21 2.25
CA GLU A 136 0.05 -11.75 1.83
C GLU A 136 -0.65 -10.82 0.83
N LEU A 137 -1.55 -11.38 0.03
CA LEU A 137 -2.42 -10.57 -0.81
C LEU A 137 -3.43 -9.81 0.06
N SER A 138 -3.57 -8.52 -0.21
CA SER A 138 -4.44 -7.61 0.52
C SER A 138 -5.69 -7.29 -0.29
N PRO A 139 -6.90 -7.24 0.30
CA PRO A 139 -8.12 -6.84 -0.40
C PRO A 139 -8.19 -5.32 -0.67
N VAL A 140 -7.23 -4.54 -0.17
CA VAL A 140 -7.24 -3.07 -0.29
C VAL A 140 -7.07 -2.65 -1.73
N THR A 141 -8.04 -1.90 -2.26
CA THR A 141 -8.01 -1.34 -3.61
C THR A 141 -7.73 0.16 -3.61
N ASP A 142 -8.34 0.91 -2.67
CA ASP A 142 -8.22 2.36 -2.57
C ASP A 142 -7.69 2.82 -1.21
N PHE A 143 -6.45 3.31 -1.19
CA PHE A 143 -5.84 3.84 0.03
C PHE A 143 -6.49 5.14 0.52
N ARG A 144 -7.25 5.86 -0.31
CA ARG A 144 -7.97 7.08 0.13
C ARG A 144 -9.08 6.76 1.13
N GLU A 145 -9.69 5.57 1.02
CA GLU A 145 -10.65 5.08 2.01
C GLU A 145 -9.98 4.43 3.21
N ALA A 146 -8.75 3.92 3.03
CA ALA A 146 -8.01 3.23 4.07
C ALA A 146 -7.21 4.18 4.99
N CYS A 147 -6.75 5.31 4.46
CA CYS A 147 -5.95 6.29 5.20
C CYS A 147 -6.83 7.12 6.16
N CYS A 148 -6.27 7.42 7.32
CA CYS A 148 -6.88 8.33 8.27
C CYS A 148 -6.82 9.76 7.72
N ARG A 149 -7.99 10.37 7.48
CA ARG A 149 -8.09 11.75 6.96
C ARG A 149 -7.50 12.80 7.90
N LEU A 150 -7.47 12.53 9.20
CA LEU A 150 -6.94 13.45 10.21
C LEU A 150 -5.42 13.35 10.38
N ASN A 151 -4.80 12.25 9.91
CA ASN A 151 -3.35 12.06 10.02
C ASN A 151 -2.56 13.04 9.15
N SER A 152 -3.12 13.46 8.00
CA SER A 152 -2.47 14.42 7.10
C SER A 152 -2.66 15.89 7.49
N GLY A 153 -3.45 16.17 8.54
CA GLY A 153 -3.77 17.52 9.02
C GLY A 153 -3.12 17.83 10.37
N GLU A 154 -3.92 18.28 11.34
CA GLU A 154 -3.48 18.64 12.70
C GLU A 154 -3.07 17.44 13.57
N GLY A 155 -3.10 16.23 13.00
CA GLY A 155 -2.79 14.98 13.70
C GLY A 155 -4.04 14.25 14.17
N CYS A 156 -3.94 12.92 14.19
CA CYS A 156 -5.05 12.07 14.60
C CYS A 156 -5.16 11.99 16.14
N VAL A 157 -6.23 12.55 16.70
CA VAL A 157 -6.50 12.52 18.15
C VAL A 157 -6.71 11.12 18.73
N ARG A 158 -6.96 10.11 17.89
CA ARG A 158 -7.22 8.73 18.32
C ARG A 158 -5.94 7.97 18.65
N GLY A 159 -4.76 8.45 18.22
CA GLY A 159 -3.47 7.80 18.46
C GLY A 159 -3.52 6.29 18.23
N GLY A 160 -3.16 5.53 19.28
CA GLY A 160 -3.14 4.06 19.31
C GLY A 160 -4.49 3.34 19.21
N PHE A 161 -5.60 4.07 19.10
CA PHE A 161 -6.94 3.51 18.90
C PHE A 161 -7.47 3.75 17.47
N CYS A 162 -6.70 4.38 16.60
CA CYS A 162 -7.10 4.63 15.23
C CYS A 162 -7.05 3.34 14.39
N ASN A 163 -8.18 2.92 13.82
CA ASN A 163 -8.26 1.74 12.96
C ASN A 163 -8.05 2.05 11.47
N PHE A 164 -7.57 3.25 11.14
CA PHE A 164 -7.25 3.69 9.78
C PHE A 164 -5.74 3.88 9.65
N ILE A 165 -5.23 3.74 8.43
CA ILE A 165 -3.79 3.83 8.14
C ILE A 165 -3.29 5.24 8.43
N HIS A 166 -2.29 5.34 9.31
CA HIS A 166 -1.48 6.53 9.47
C HIS A 166 -0.30 6.42 8.52
N ARG A 167 -0.44 7.00 7.33
CA ARG A 167 0.61 6.99 6.31
C ARG A 167 1.81 7.83 6.77
N LYS A 168 2.99 7.23 6.75
CA LYS A 168 4.28 7.94 6.81
C LYS A 168 4.74 8.24 5.39
N ASN A 169 5.10 9.49 5.13
CA ASN A 169 5.58 9.92 3.82
C ASN A 169 7.10 10.10 3.85
N PRO A 170 7.80 9.74 2.76
CA PRO A 170 9.22 10.04 2.63
C PRO A 170 9.41 11.55 2.47
N THR A 171 10.67 11.99 2.49
CA THR A 171 10.98 13.37 2.13
C THR A 171 10.49 13.70 0.70
N PRO A 172 10.01 14.93 0.46
CA PRO A 172 9.56 15.35 -0.87
C PRO A 172 10.65 15.21 -1.95
N GLU A 173 11.90 15.36 -1.56
CA GLU A 173 13.08 15.15 -2.40
C GLU A 173 13.16 13.70 -2.87
N LEU A 174 13.13 12.73 -1.94
CA LEU A 174 13.18 11.31 -2.28
C LEU A 174 11.97 10.87 -3.12
N ASP A 175 10.75 11.32 -2.76
CA ASP A 175 9.54 11.00 -3.53
C ASP A 175 9.63 11.46 -4.99
N ARG A 176 10.18 12.66 -5.20
CA ARG A 176 10.42 13.20 -6.55
C ARG A 176 11.47 12.39 -7.29
N GLU A 177 12.58 12.03 -6.64
CA GLU A 177 13.65 11.23 -7.26
C GLU A 177 13.16 9.85 -7.68
N LEU A 178 12.46 9.13 -6.79
CA LEU A 178 11.86 7.82 -7.08
C LEU A 178 10.83 7.91 -8.21
N THR A 179 10.02 8.95 -8.23
CA THR A 179 9.05 9.19 -9.32
C THR A 179 9.76 9.38 -10.66
N LEU A 180 10.84 10.18 -10.71
CA LEU A 180 11.60 10.42 -11.93
C LEU A 180 12.37 9.17 -12.38
N ALA A 181 12.96 8.44 -11.45
CA ALA A 181 13.65 7.18 -11.71
C ALA A 181 12.69 6.13 -12.29
N THR A 182 11.50 5.98 -11.70
CA THR A 182 10.46 5.07 -12.17
C THR A 182 9.97 5.45 -13.57
N LYS A 183 9.76 6.75 -13.84
CA LYS A 183 9.41 7.23 -15.20
C LYS A 183 10.50 6.93 -16.22
N LYS A 184 11.77 7.08 -15.86
CA LYS A 184 12.90 6.74 -16.73
C LYS A 184 12.95 5.24 -16.99
N TRP A 185 12.79 4.41 -15.95
CA TRP A 185 12.73 2.96 -16.07
C TRP A 185 11.60 2.49 -16.99
N LEU A 186 10.39 3.04 -16.83
CA LEU A 186 9.25 2.76 -17.71
C LEU A 186 9.53 3.12 -19.18
N LYS A 187 10.20 4.25 -19.44
CA LYS A 187 10.61 4.63 -20.80
C LYS A 187 11.63 3.66 -21.39
N MET A 188 12.60 3.20 -20.60
CA MET A 188 13.64 2.26 -21.06
C MET A 188 13.08 0.86 -21.31
N ARG A 189 12.14 0.40 -20.47
CA ARG A 189 11.45 -0.89 -20.64
C ARG A 189 10.60 -0.94 -21.91
N GLY A 190 10.19 0.23 -22.42
CA GLY A 190 9.33 0.33 -23.59
C GLY A 190 7.87 0.13 -23.25
N ARG A 191 7.04 -0.01 -24.29
CA ARG A 191 5.59 -0.13 -24.12
C ARG A 191 5.25 -1.48 -23.52
N ASP A 192 4.47 -1.43 -22.47
CA ASP A 192 3.90 -2.60 -21.82
C ASP A 192 2.91 -3.32 -22.76
N GLU A 193 3.14 -4.61 -23.03
CA GLU A 193 2.31 -5.41 -23.95
C GLU A 193 0.86 -5.51 -23.48
N LYS A 194 0.63 -5.49 -22.16
CA LYS A 194 -0.69 -5.50 -21.55
C LYS A 194 -1.35 -4.11 -21.55
N SER A 195 -0.67 -3.06 -22.02
CA SER A 195 -1.24 -1.72 -22.10
C SER A 195 -2.17 -1.57 -23.31
N VAL A 196 -3.41 -1.16 -23.04
CA VAL A 196 -4.42 -0.87 -24.06
C VAL A 196 -3.85 0.16 -25.04
N SER A 197 -3.81 -0.16 -26.33
CA SER A 197 -3.47 0.85 -27.34
C SER A 197 -4.52 1.93 -27.32
N ARG A 198 -4.06 3.19 -27.22
CA ARG A 198 -4.91 4.31 -27.60
C ARG A 198 -5.39 4.06 -29.02
N SER A 199 -6.71 4.02 -29.19
CA SER A 199 -7.34 4.06 -30.51
C SER A 199 -6.77 5.27 -31.26
N PRO A 200 -6.47 5.17 -32.56
CA PRO A 200 -6.07 6.32 -33.35
C PRO A 200 -7.06 7.47 -33.14
N SER A 201 -6.55 8.68 -32.91
CA SER A 201 -7.41 9.86 -32.81
C SER A 201 -8.25 9.96 -34.10
N PRO A 202 -9.58 10.20 -33.99
CA PRO A 202 -10.41 10.38 -35.18
C PRO A 202 -9.84 11.49 -36.06
N GLU A 203 -9.86 11.30 -37.38
CA GLU A 203 -9.44 12.35 -38.31
C GLU A 203 -10.27 13.61 -38.09
N PRO A 204 -9.67 14.82 -38.11
CA PRO A 204 -10.40 16.06 -37.93
C PRO A 204 -11.46 16.21 -39.02
N THR A 205 -12.74 16.12 -38.66
CA THR A 205 -13.88 16.22 -39.60
C THR A 205 -14.07 17.61 -40.20
N ARG A 206 -13.36 18.62 -39.70
CA ARG A 206 -13.35 19.97 -40.26
C ARG A 206 -11.92 20.41 -40.52
N ARG A 207 -11.61 20.69 -41.78
CA ARG A 207 -10.46 21.54 -42.14
C ARG A 207 -10.69 22.89 -41.45
N ARG A 208 -9.78 23.27 -40.56
CA ARG A 208 -9.70 24.66 -40.09
C ARG A 208 -9.36 25.49 -41.32
N PHE A 209 -10.35 26.18 -41.85
CA PHE A 209 -10.17 27.29 -42.79
C PHE A 209 -9.88 28.55 -42.00
#